data_AF-A0A7C1B4K7-F1
#
_entry.id   AF-A0A7C1B4K7-F1
#
_cell.length_a   1.000
_cell.length_b   1.000
_cell.length_c   1.000
_cell.angle_alpha   90.00
_cell.angle_beta   90.00
_cell.angle_gamma   90.00
#
_symmetry.space_group_name_H-M   'P 1'
#
loop_
_entity.id
_entity.type
_entity.pdbx_description
1 polymer ?
#
loop_
_entity_poly.entity_id
_entity_poly.type
_entity_poly.pdbx_seq_one_letter_code
_entity_poly.pdbx_strand_id
1 'polypeptide(L)' 'MMKKMKGRAWTFGDDISTDHIAPGRLFHLRSNLPELAKHVLEDADPD' A
#
# COMPACT_ATOMS: atom_id res chain seq x y z
N MET A 1 -20.88 11.26 15.98
CA MET A 1 -19.79 10.89 16.90
C MET A 1 -18.86 9.92 16.17
N MET A 2 -17.59 10.28 15.95
CA MET A 2 -16.64 9.39 15.27
C MET A 2 -16.35 8.17 16.16
N LYS A 3 -16.54 6.98 15.60
CA LYS A 3 -16.20 5.72 16.27
C LYS A 3 -14.68 5.58 16.33
N LYS A 4 -14.12 5.21 17.49
CA LYS A 4 -12.69 4.89 17.60
C LYS A 4 -12.37 3.71 16.68
N MET A 5 -11.43 3.88 15.76
CA MET A 5 -10.92 2.79 14.91
C MET A 5 -9.98 1.91 15.75
N LYS A 6 -10.09 0.59 15.58
CA LYS A 6 -9.19 -0.41 16.17
C LYS A 6 -8.64 -1.28 15.05
N GLY A 7 -7.34 -1.55 15.05
CA GLY A 7 -6.66 -2.33 14.02
C GLY A 7 -5.19 -2.57 14.36
N ARG A 8 -4.50 -3.28 13.46
CA ARG A 8 -3.05 -3.50 13.50
C ARG A 8 -2.35 -2.36 12.76
N ALA A 9 -1.25 -1.86 13.31
CA ALA A 9 -0.37 -0.94 12.60
C ALA A 9 0.63 -1.72 11.74
N TRP A 10 0.85 -1.25 10.51
CA TRP A 10 1.95 -1.63 9.64
C TRP A 10 2.89 -0.43 9.59
N THR A 11 4.16 -0.63 9.94
CA THR A 11 5.13 0.46 10.10
C THR A 11 6.27 0.26 9.12
N PHE A 12 6.58 1.31 8.36
CA PHE A 12 7.68 1.35 7.41
C PHE A 12 8.71 2.39 7.86
N GLY A 13 9.93 2.30 7.34
CA GLY A 13 11.01 3.24 7.63
C GLY A 13 10.84 4.61 6.96
N ASP A 14 11.93 5.37 6.93
CA ASP A 14 11.99 6.65 6.24
C ASP A 14 12.09 6.46 4.70
N ASP A 15 11.97 7.56 3.95
CA ASP A 15 12.16 7.60 2.49
C ASP A 15 11.22 6.73 1.64
N ILE A 16 10.02 6.41 2.16
CA ILE A 16 8.95 5.75 1.40
C ILE A 16 8.42 6.66 0.29
N SER A 17 8.76 6.32 -0.95
CA SER A 17 8.27 7.01 -2.15
C SER A 17 6.89 6.52 -2.60
N THR A 18 6.28 7.23 -3.54
CA THR A 18 5.00 6.82 -4.16
C THR A 18 5.10 5.48 -4.89
N ASP A 19 6.26 5.17 -5.48
CA ASP A 19 6.46 3.89 -6.17
C ASP A 19 6.55 2.72 -5.18
N HIS A 20 7.03 2.94 -3.95
CA HIS A 20 6.98 1.92 -2.90
C HIS A 20 5.52 1.60 -2.49
N ILE A 21 4.64 2.61 -2.47
CA ILE A 21 3.24 2.43 -2.10
C ILE A 21 2.44 1.78 -3.23
N ALA A 22 2.62 2.26 -4.45
CA ALA A 22 1.90 1.83 -5.64
C ALA A 22 2.84 1.82 -6.86
N PRO A 23 3.53 0.69 -7.12
CA PRO A 23 4.57 0.62 -8.14
C PRO A 23 4.09 1.07 -9.53
N GLY A 24 4.82 1.98 -10.18
CA GLY A 24 4.51 2.44 -11.53
C GLY A 24 4.38 1.31 -12.58
N ARG A 25 5.11 0.20 -12.40
CA ARG A 25 4.99 -1.00 -13.25
C ARG A 25 3.59 -1.61 -13.26
N LEU A 26 2.79 -1.36 -12.23
CA LEU A 26 1.43 -1.87 -12.04
C LEU A 26 0.35 -0.85 -12.42
N PHE A 27 0.70 0.27 -13.06
CA PHE A 27 -0.25 1.31 -13.49
C PHE A 27 -1.42 0.75 -14.30
N HIS A 28 -1.18 -0.27 -15.13
CA HIS A 28 -2.19 -0.91 -15.96
C HIS A 28 -3.32 -1.58 -15.14
N LEU A 29 -3.11 -1.84 -13.84
CA LEU A 29 -4.12 -2.40 -12.93
C LEU A 29 -5.05 -1.34 -12.31
N ARG A 30 -4.87 -0.03 -12.58
CA ARG A 30 -5.68 1.04 -11.94
C ARG A 30 -7.19 0.96 -12.23
N SER A 31 -7.59 0.26 -13.30
CA SER A 31 -9.01 -0.03 -13.58
C SER A 31 -9.55 -1.27 -12.86
N ASN A 32 -8.69 -2.05 -12.20
CA ASN A 32 -9.03 -3.23 -11.40
C ASN A 32 -8.42 -3.10 -9.99
N LEU A 33 -9.07 -2.29 -9.15
CA LEU A 33 -8.61 -2.02 -7.78
C LEU A 33 -8.45 -3.28 -6.90
N PRO A 34 -9.32 -4.30 -6.96
CA PRO A 34 -9.10 -5.55 -6.23
C PRO A 34 -7.80 -6.26 -6.58
N GLU A 35 -7.36 -6.18 -7.85
CA GLU A 35 -6.09 -6.76 -8.26
C GLU A 35 -4.92 -5.88 -7.82
N LEU A 36 -4.98 -4.57 -8.04
CA LEU A 36 -3.94 -3.63 -7.60
C LEU A 36 -3.68 -3.71 -6.09
N ALA A 37 -4.72 -3.89 -5.28
CA ALA A 37 -4.63 -3.94 -3.82
C ALA A 37 -3.79 -5.12 -3.29
N LYS A 38 -3.50 -6.14 -4.10
CA LYS A 38 -2.65 -7.27 -3.71
C LYS A 38 -1.16 -6.95 -3.71
N HIS A 39 -0.77 -5.88 -4.40
CA HIS A 39 0.63 -5.55 -4.69
C HIS A 39 1.10 -4.24 -4.03
N VAL A 40 0.21 -3.55 -3.29
CA VAL A 40 0.58 -2.30 -2.61
C VAL A 40 1.58 -2.58 -1.50
N LEU A 41 2.60 -1.71 -1.38
CA LEU A 41 3.65 -1.81 -0.37
C LEU A 41 4.55 -3.07 -0.45
N GLU A 42 4.43 -3.90 -1.49
CA GLU A 42 5.22 -5.14 -1.62
C GLU A 42 6.74 -4.89 -1.70
N ASP A 43 7.16 -3.76 -2.28
CA ASP A 43 8.57 -3.37 -2.39
C ASP A 43 9.11 -2.74 -1.10
N ALA A 44 8.23 -2.35 -0.17
CA ALA A 44 8.57 -1.74 1.11
C ALA A 44 8.39 -2.69 2.30
N ASP A 45 7.74 -3.83 2.10
CA ASP A 45 7.56 -4.85 3.12
C ASP A 45 8.89 -5.60 3.32
N PRO A 46 9.52 -5.51 4.51
CA PRO A 46 10.78 -6.21 4.78
C PRO A 46 10.63 -7.72 5.03
N ASP A 47 9.39 -8.23 5.05
CA ASP A 47 9.03 -9.65 5.29
C ASP A 47 8.89 -10.49 4.01
#